data_AF-A0A953SK42-F1
#
_entry.id   AF-A0A953SK42-F1
#
_cell.length_a   1.000
_cell.length_b   1.000
_cell.length_c   1.000
_cell.angle_alpha   90.00
_cell.angle_beta   90.00
_cell.angle_gamma   90.00
#
_symmetry.space_group_name_H-M   'P 1'
#
loop_
_entity.id
_entity.type
_entity.pdbx_description
1 polymer ?
#
loop_
_entity_poly.entity_id
_entity_poly.type
_entity_poly.pdbx_seq_one_letter_code
_entity_poly.pdbx_strand_id
1 'polypeptide(L)' 'MDFGLIQGIWTIVVLVVFAAIVLWAWSGRRKREFDAAARIPLDDDDTTDVIPTDDRR' A
#
# COMPACT_ATOMS: atom_id res chain seq x y z
N MET A 1 11.99 39.48 20.53
CA MET A 1 11.11 38.54 19.80
C MET A 1 10.89 37.34 20.70
N ASP A 2 9.64 37.09 21.05
CA ASP A 2 9.20 36.37 22.26
C ASP A 2 9.56 34.88 22.23
N PHE A 3 10.56 34.51 23.02
CA PHE A 3 11.07 33.13 23.15
C PHE A 3 9.97 32.12 23.52
N GLY A 4 8.96 32.55 24.28
CA GLY A 4 7.80 31.72 24.63
C GLY A 4 6.93 31.34 23.42
N LEU A 5 6.83 32.20 22.41
CA LEU A 5 6.07 31.90 21.19
C LEU A 5 6.79 30.86 20.33
N ILE A 6 8.13 30.94 20.25
CA ILE A 6 8.98 29.99 19.50
C ILE A 6 8.82 28.58 20.06
N GLN A 7 8.83 28.42 21.39
CA GLN A 7 8.74 27.12 22.04
C GLN A 7 7.34 26.48 21.88
N GLY A 8 6.28 27.30 21.89
CA GLY A 8 4.91 26.86 21.62
C GLY A 8 4.73 26.39 20.17
N ILE A 9 5.22 27.18 19.21
CA ILE A 9 5.18 26.82 17.78
C ILE A 9 5.98 25.54 17.52
N TRP A 10 7.18 25.41 18.10
CA TRP A 10 8.02 24.24 17.91
C TRP A 10 7.33 22.94 18.33
N THR A 11 6.66 22.94 19.48
CA THR A 11 5.94 21.77 19.99
C THR A 11 4.79 21.37 19.06
N ILE A 12 4.04 22.33 18.53
CA ILE A 12 2.95 22.09 17.57
C ILE A 12 3.50 21.56 16.24
N VAL A 13 4.58 22.14 15.74
CA VAL A 13 5.22 21.71 14.48
C VAL A 13 5.67 20.25 14.59
N VAL A 14 6.34 19.87 15.68
CA VAL A 14 6.77 18.48 15.90
C VAL A 14 5.57 17.52 15.96
N LEU A 15 4.48 17.92 16.62
CA LEU A 15 3.25 17.12 16.71
C LEU A 15 2.59 16.90 15.34
N VAL A 16 2.53 17.94 14.51
CA VAL A 16 1.98 17.86 13.15
C VAL A 16 2.87 17.00 12.25
N VAL A 17 4.20 17.18 12.31
CA VAL A 17 5.16 16.37 11.55
C VAL A 17 5.05 14.89 11.92
N PHE A 18 4.96 14.57 13.22
CA PHE A 18 4.77 13.21 13.69
C PHE A 18 3.48 12.59 13.14
N ALA A 19 2.35 13.30 13.25
CA ALA A 19 1.07 12.84 12.72
C ALA A 19 1.11 12.64 11.20
N ALA A 20 1.76 13.55 10.47
CA ALA A 20 1.94 13.44 9.02
C ALA A 20 2.73 12.17 8.63
N ILE A 21 3.82 11.87 9.34
CA ILE A 21 4.62 10.66 9.11
C ILE A 21 3.81 9.40 9.43
N VAL A 22 3.06 9.40 10.54
CA VAL A 22 2.21 8.25 10.92
C VAL A 22 1.11 8.00 9.90
N LEU A 23 0.40 9.06 9.47
CA LEU A 23 -0.63 8.97 8.44
C LEU A 23 -0.04 8.52 7.09
N TRP A 24 1.12 9.06 6.70
CA TRP A 24 1.82 8.64 5.50
C TRP A 24 2.30 7.18 5.58
N ALA A 25 2.81 6.73 6.73
CA ALA A 25 3.22 5.35 6.94
C ALA A 25 2.04 4.37 6.90
N TRP A 26 0.85 4.80 7.33
CA TRP A 26 -0.39 4.02 7.20
C TRP A 26 -0.98 4.06 5.79
N SER A 27 -0.82 5.17 5.07
CA SER A 27 -1.31 5.34 3.70
C SER A 27 -0.39 4.68 2.65
N GLY A 28 0.92 4.70 2.89
CA GLY A 28 1.95 4.24 1.96
C GLY A 28 2.26 2.75 1.99
N ARG A 29 1.91 2.02 3.07
CA ARG A 29 2.48 0.69 3.32
C ARG A 29 1.67 -0.51 2.82
N ARG A 30 0.47 -0.40 2.23
CA ARG A 30 -0.25 -1.66 1.86
C ARG A 30 -1.34 -1.68 0.80
N LYS A 31 -1.80 -0.55 0.24
CA LYS A 31 -2.87 -0.64 -0.79
C LYS A 31 -2.35 -0.61 -2.23
N ARG A 32 -1.34 0.20 -2.55
CA ARG A 32 -0.91 0.36 -3.95
C ARG A 32 0.01 -0.74 -4.47
N GLU A 33 0.79 -1.39 -3.62
CA GLU A 33 1.72 -2.45 -4.04
C GLU A 33 1.11 -3.85 -3.95
N PHE A 34 0.12 -4.05 -3.06
CA PHE A 34 -0.60 -5.32 -2.96
C PHE A 34 -1.69 -5.48 -4.03
N ASP A 35 -2.40 -4.42 -4.43
CA ASP A 35 -3.36 -4.51 -5.54
C ASP A 35 -2.65 -4.87 -6.87
N ALA A 36 -1.41 -4.41 -7.06
CA ALA A 36 -0.63 -4.73 -8.25
C ALA A 36 0.02 -6.13 -8.21
N ALA A 37 0.46 -6.60 -7.04
CA ALA A 37 1.11 -7.91 -6.89
C ALA A 37 0.13 -9.08 -6.71
N ALA A 38 -1.10 -8.83 -6.25
CA ALA A 38 -2.11 -9.88 -6.07
C ALA A 38 -2.72 -10.39 -7.40
N ARG A 39 -2.56 -9.65 -8.50
CA ARG A 39 -3.02 -10.09 -9.82
C ARG A 39 -2.02 -10.97 -10.57
N ILE A 40 -0.79 -11.10 -10.09
CA ILE A 40 0.25 -11.89 -10.77
C ILE A 40 0.07 -13.41 -10.61
N PRO A 41 -0.33 -13.98 -9.46
CA PRO A 41 -0.46 -15.44 -9.33
C PRO A 41 -1.84 -15.99 -9.70
N LEU A 42 -2.76 -15.19 -10.25
CA LEU A 42 -4.15 -15.58 -10.52
C LEU A 42 -4.53 -15.68 -12.00
N ASP A 43 -3.61 -15.43 -12.93
CA ASP A 43 -3.85 -15.59 -14.38
C ASP A 43 -3.11 -16.82 -14.97
N ASP A 44 -2.41 -17.65 -14.16
CA ASP A 44 -1.70 -18.86 -14.63
C ASP A 44 -2.50 -20.17 -14.49
N ASP A 45 -3.58 -20.19 -13.71
CA ASP A 45 -4.43 -21.39 -13.51
C ASP A 45 -5.58 -21.49 -14.54
N ASP A 46 -5.72 -20.52 -15.45
CA ASP A 46 -6.66 -20.56 -16.57
C ASP A 46 -6.12 -21.34 -17.78
N THR A 47 -5.00 -22.05 -17.65
CA THR A 47 -4.73 -23.21 -18.51
C THR A 47 -5.67 -24.32 -18.09
N THR A 48 -6.93 -24.13 -18.49
CA THR A 48 -7.88 -25.18 -18.77
C THR A 48 -7.12 -26.15 -19.64
N ASP A 49 -6.59 -27.19 -19.00
CA ASP A 49 -6.11 -28.41 -19.62
C ASP A 49 -7.34 -29.03 -20.29
N VAL A 50 -7.71 -28.45 -21.44
CA VAL A 50 -8.56 -29.07 -22.44
C VAL A 50 -7.70 -30.20 -22.97
N ILE A 51 -7.62 -31.28 -22.18
CA ILE A 51 -7.23 -32.59 -22.69
C ILE A 51 -8.21 -32.83 -23.83
N PRO A 52 -7.75 -32.88 -25.09
CA PRO A 52 -8.60 -33.34 -26.16
C PRO A 52 -8.96 -34.76 -25.78
N THR A 53 -10.21 -34.98 -25.36
CA THR A 53 -10.79 -36.31 -25.34
C THR A 53 -10.69 -36.78 -26.78
N ASP A 54 -9.67 -37.60 -27.04
CA ASP A 54 -9.53 -38.39 -28.26
C ASP A 54 -10.68 -39.41 -28.25
N ASP A 55 -11.88 -38.91 -28.50
CA ASP A 55 -13.08 -39.65 -28.88
C ASP A 55 -12.99 -39.87 -30.39
N ARG A 56 -11.99 -40.63 -30.82
CA ARG A 56 -11.88 -41.16 -32.17
C ARG A 56 -12.04 -42.68 -32.10
N ARG A 57 -13.32 -43.05 -32.18
CA ARG A 57 -13.83 -44.33 -32.72
C ARG A 57 -12.99 -44.90 -33.86
#